data_AF-A0A6J8EB90-F1
#
_entry.id   AF-A0A6J8EB90-F1
#
_cell.length_a   1.000
_cell.length_b   1.000
_cell.length_c   1.000
_cell.angle_alpha   90.00
_cell.angle_beta   90.00
_cell.angle_gamma   90.00
#
_symmetry.space_group_name_H-M   'P 1'
#
loop_
_entity.id
_entity.type
_entity.pdbx_description
1 polymer ?
#
loop_
_entity_poly.entity_id
_entity_poly.type
_entity_poly.pdbx_seq_one_letter_code
_entity_poly.pdbx_strand_id
1 'polypeptide(L)'
;MEVYGPNGEILTDDDSVLNRWKRDFHNIYNMDNSTAEFNDNFHSQVLSHKSSLEDRMIDPLYDENQELNTTITYDESRRLIHGTKNDKACGIDSIPYEVLKYEFVISVLHSLFQLIFKTSIIPSIWRQAIICPILKDKTSDERSPLNYRGMSALLYLKTM
;
A
#
# COMPACT_ATOMS: atom_id res chain seq x y z
N MET A 1 -25.24 1.64 14.00
CA MET A 1 -25.01 0.75 12.83
C MET A 1 -25.17 -0.68 13.35
N GLU A 2 -25.80 -1.59 12.60
CA GLU A 2 -26.05 -2.96 13.07
C GLU A 2 -25.15 -3.93 12.31
N VAL A 3 -24.58 -4.93 12.99
CA VAL A 3 -23.83 -6.01 12.33
C VAL A 3 -24.18 -7.37 12.90
N TYR A 4 -24.11 -8.42 12.07
CA TYR A 4 -24.20 -9.77 12.60
C TYR A 4 -22.99 -10.09 13.48
N GLY A 5 -23.21 -10.71 14.63
CA GLY A 5 -22.23 -11.31 15.51
C GLY A 5 -21.80 -12.69 15.03
N PRO A 6 -20.79 -13.31 15.65
CA PRO A 6 -20.29 -14.63 15.28
C PRO A 6 -21.35 -15.74 15.39
N ASN A 7 -22.36 -15.60 16.26
CA ASN A 7 -23.43 -16.59 16.41
C ASN A 7 -24.74 -16.20 15.72
N GLY A 8 -24.71 -15.18 14.84
CA GLY A 8 -25.90 -14.67 14.16
C GLY A 8 -26.74 -13.69 15.01
N GLU A 9 -26.29 -13.32 16.21
CA GLU A 9 -26.91 -12.23 16.97
C GLU A 9 -26.72 -10.88 16.25
N ILE A 10 -27.61 -9.90 16.50
CA ILE A 10 -27.44 -8.54 15.96
C ILE A 10 -26.73 -7.69 17.01
N LEU A 11 -25.52 -7.25 16.69
CA LEU A 11 -24.74 -6.31 17.48
C LEU A 11 -25.14 -4.89 17.09
N THR A 12 -25.38 -4.06 18.11
CA THR A 12 -25.85 -2.68 17.94
C THR A 12 -25.01 -1.68 18.72
N ASP A 13 -24.18 -2.15 19.67
CA ASP A 13 -23.28 -1.29 20.42
C ASP A 13 -22.05 -0.92 19.58
N ASP A 14 -21.64 0.34 19.70
CA ASP A 14 -20.60 0.90 18.84
C ASP A 14 -19.26 0.16 18.96
N ASP A 15 -18.89 -0.29 20.17
CA ASP A 15 -17.62 -0.98 20.40
C ASP A 15 -17.60 -2.38 19.76
N SER A 16 -18.64 -3.20 19.95
CA SER A 16 -18.72 -4.52 19.35
C SER A 16 -18.86 -4.45 17.84
N VAL A 17 -19.60 -3.46 17.33
CA VAL A 17 -19.67 -3.20 15.89
C VAL A 17 -18.27 -2.88 15.36
N LEU A 18 -17.57 -1.90 15.92
CA LEU A 18 -16.22 -1.52 15.48
C LEU A 18 -15.22 -2.68 15.57
N ASN A 19 -15.23 -3.44 16.67
CA ASN A 19 -14.38 -4.60 16.84
C ASN A 19 -14.66 -5.69 15.81
N ARG A 20 -15.93 -5.91 15.47
CA ARG A 20 -16.33 -6.86 14.42
C ARG A 20 -15.78 -6.44 13.06
N TRP A 21 -15.97 -5.17 12.68
CA TRP A 21 -15.41 -4.61 11.45
C TRP A 21 -13.89 -4.72 11.40
N LYS A 22 -13.21 -4.32 12.48
CA LYS A 22 -11.75 -4.39 12.61
C LYS A 22 -11.25 -5.81 12.40
N ARG A 23 -11.86 -6.80 13.06
CA ARG A 23 -11.46 -8.21 12.94
C ARG A 23 -11.64 -8.74 11.52
N ASP A 24 -12.81 -8.54 10.93
CA ASP A 24 -13.13 -9.10 9.62
C ASP A 24 -12.20 -8.52 8.54
N PHE A 25 -11.95 -7.20 8.56
CA PHE A 25 -10.99 -6.58 7.64
C PHE A 25 -9.52 -6.91 7.97
N HIS A 26 -9.17 -7.02 9.25
CA HIS A 26 -7.82 -7.45 9.64
C HIS A 26 -7.50 -8.83 9.06
N ASN A 27 -8.44 -9.77 9.13
CA ASN A 27 -8.28 -11.12 8.59
C ASN A 27 -8.18 -11.13 7.05
N ILE A 28 -8.92 -10.24 6.36
CA ILE A 28 -8.83 -10.12 4.90
C ILE A 28 -7.46 -9.58 4.47
N TYR A 29 -6.97 -8.53 5.14
CA TYR A 29 -5.74 -7.84 4.70
C TYR A 29 -4.45 -8.39 5.29
N ASN A 30 -4.54 -9.06 6.44
CA ASN A 30 -3.39 -9.59 7.17
C ASN A 30 -3.61 -11.08 7.44
N MET A 31 -4.14 -11.79 6.44
CA MET A 31 -4.38 -13.24 6.49
C MET A 31 -3.20 -13.92 7.19
N ASP A 32 -3.51 -14.68 8.23
CA ASP A 32 -2.57 -15.10 9.27
C ASP A 32 -1.24 -15.58 8.66
N ASN A 33 -0.17 -14.81 8.87
CA ASN A 33 1.20 -15.16 8.46
C ASN A 33 1.74 -16.39 9.24
N SER A 34 0.88 -17.12 9.95
CA SER A 34 1.18 -18.39 10.59
C SER A 34 1.40 -19.52 9.59
N THR A 35 1.05 -19.36 8.30
CA THR A 35 1.67 -20.17 7.27
C THR A 35 3.12 -19.73 7.10
N ALA A 36 4.04 -20.56 7.60
CA ALA A 36 5.50 -20.42 7.50
C ALA A 36 6.05 -20.36 6.06
N GLU A 37 5.21 -20.07 5.06
CA GLU A 37 5.52 -20.01 3.64
C GLU A 37 6.35 -18.79 3.25
N PHE A 38 6.21 -17.65 3.95
CA PHE A 38 6.90 -16.39 3.62
C PHE A 38 7.81 -15.89 4.76
N ASN A 39 8.48 -16.82 5.43
CA ASN A 39 9.43 -16.49 6.50
C ASN A 39 10.81 -16.04 5.98
N ASP A 40 11.73 -15.70 6.89
CA ASP A 40 13.09 -15.28 6.54
C ASP A 40 13.87 -16.33 5.72
N ASN A 41 13.56 -17.62 5.90
CA ASN A 41 14.16 -18.69 5.11
C ASN A 41 13.63 -18.67 3.66
N PHE A 42 12.32 -18.50 3.45
CA PHE A 42 11.78 -18.27 2.11
C PHE A 42 12.37 -17.02 1.46
N HIS A 43 12.48 -15.92 2.20
CA HIS A 43 13.11 -14.69 1.72
C HIS A 43 14.56 -14.94 1.27
N SER A 44 15.34 -15.68 2.06
CA SER A 44 16.72 -16.04 1.73
C SER A 44 16.81 -16.93 0.49
N GLN A 45 15.89 -17.88 0.32
CA GLN A 45 15.80 -18.74 -0.85
C GLN A 45 15.47 -17.94 -2.12
N VAL A 46 14.52 -17.01 -2.04
CA VAL A 46 14.16 -16.12 -3.16
C VAL A 46 15.34 -15.23 -3.57
N LEU A 47 16.07 -14.65 -2.60
CA LEU A 47 17.25 -13.83 -2.89
C LEU A 47 18.36 -14.64 -3.59
N SER A 48 18.64 -15.85 -3.10
CA SER A 48 19.62 -16.73 -3.73
C SER A 48 19.18 -17.15 -5.14
N HIS A 49 17.91 -17.46 -5.33
CA HIS A 49 17.36 -17.80 -6.64
C HIS A 49 17.47 -16.62 -7.61
N LYS A 50 17.09 -15.41 -7.18
CA LYS A 50 17.22 -14.17 -7.96
C LYS A 50 18.68 -13.94 -8.40
N SER A 51 19.63 -13.96 -7.47
CA SER A 51 21.07 -13.77 -7.80
C SER A 51 21.53 -14.80 -8.83
N SER A 52 21.12 -16.06 -8.68
CA SER A 52 21.49 -17.11 -9.63
C SER A 52 20.90 -16.89 -11.03
N LEU A 53 19.74 -16.25 -11.14
CA LEU A 53 19.12 -15.92 -12.42
C LEU A 53 19.83 -14.73 -13.07
N GLU A 54 20.16 -13.70 -12.29
CA GLU A 54 20.95 -12.54 -12.74
C GLU A 54 22.34 -12.96 -13.24
N ASP A 55 23.05 -13.83 -12.50
CA ASP A 55 24.37 -14.35 -12.88
C ASP A 55 24.33 -15.21 -14.16
N ARG A 56 23.18 -15.84 -14.44
CA ARG A 56 22.97 -16.69 -15.62
C ARG A 56 22.29 -15.95 -16.77
N MET A 57 22.04 -14.65 -16.61
CA MET A 57 21.42 -13.81 -17.64
C MET A 57 22.47 -13.45 -18.72
N ILE A 58 22.78 -14.44 -19.56
CA ILE A 58 23.75 -14.34 -20.67
C ILE A 58 23.01 -14.31 -22.02
N ASP A 59 21.75 -13.85 -22.04
CA ASP A 59 21.02 -13.72 -23.31
C ASP A 59 21.68 -12.59 -24.14
N PRO A 60 22.27 -12.88 -25.31
CA PRO A 60 22.90 -11.87 -26.15
C PRO A 60 21.91 -10.84 -26.71
N LEU A 61 20.61 -11.12 -26.61
CA LEU A 61 19.52 -10.22 -26.97
C LEU A 61 18.96 -9.43 -25.77
N TYR A 62 19.48 -9.67 -24.56
CA TYR A 62 19.15 -8.85 -23.40
C TYR A 62 19.74 -7.45 -23.58
N ASP A 63 18.85 -6.49 -23.82
CA ASP A 63 19.16 -5.08 -23.76
C ASP A 63 18.66 -4.57 -22.41
N GLU A 64 19.59 -4.14 -21.56
CA GLU A 64 19.21 -3.57 -20.27
C GLU A 64 18.41 -2.30 -20.53
N ASN A 65 17.24 -2.18 -19.90
CA ASN A 65 16.45 -0.96 -20.02
C ASN A 65 17.13 0.18 -19.24
N GLN A 66 18.06 0.85 -19.91
CA GLN A 66 18.84 1.95 -19.33
C GLN A 66 17.96 3.12 -18.91
N GLU A 67 16.79 3.31 -19.52
CA GLU A 67 15.86 4.36 -19.08
C GLU A 67 15.32 4.07 -17.67
N LEU A 68 14.92 2.82 -17.40
CA LEU A 68 14.32 2.43 -16.11
C LEU A 68 15.35 2.12 -15.02
N ASN A 69 16.57 1.74 -15.38
CA ASN A 69 17.64 1.38 -14.44
C ASN A 69 18.55 2.57 -14.07
N THR A 70 18.12 3.81 -14.31
CA THR A 70 18.84 5.01 -13.90
C THR A 70 18.30 5.60 -12.60
N THR A 71 19.08 6.50 -11.99
CA THR A 71 18.62 7.22 -10.80
C THR A 71 17.44 8.11 -11.15
N ILE A 72 16.40 8.06 -10.32
CA ILE A 72 15.26 8.98 -10.38
C ILE A 72 15.80 10.41 -10.43
N THR A 73 15.36 11.20 -11.40
CA THR A 73 15.75 12.61 -11.57
C THR A 73 14.82 13.55 -10.80
N TYR A 74 15.32 14.75 -10.50
CA TYR A 74 14.51 15.77 -9.84
C TYR A 74 13.31 16.17 -10.71
N ASP A 75 13.52 16.33 -12.02
CA ASP A 75 12.47 16.71 -12.97
C ASP A 75 11.37 15.65 -13.11
N GLU A 76 11.69 14.36 -13.01
CA GLU A 76 10.68 13.29 -12.94
C GLU A 76 9.84 13.43 -11.68
N SER A 77 10.49 13.55 -10.51
CA SER A 77 9.81 13.71 -9.22
C SER A 77 8.91 14.95 -9.24
N ARG A 78 9.44 16.06 -9.74
CA ARG A 78 8.74 17.34 -9.85
C ARG A 78 7.53 17.25 -10.77
N ARG A 79 7.67 16.65 -11.96
CA ARG A 79 6.57 16.47 -12.93
C ARG A 79 5.47 15.58 -12.36
N LEU A 80 5.83 14.47 -11.72
CA LEU A 80 4.86 13.56 -11.08
C LEU A 80 4.09 14.26 -9.98
N ILE A 81 4.79 14.97 -9.08
CA ILE A 81 4.17 15.68 -7.96
C ILE A 81 3.24 16.80 -8.45
N HIS A 82 3.66 17.57 -9.46
CA HIS A 82 2.80 18.62 -10.03
C HIS A 82 1.59 18.07 -10.80
N GLY A 83 1.75 16.93 -11.47
CA GLY A 83 0.69 16.24 -12.22
C GLY A 83 -0.41 15.65 -11.34
N THR A 84 -0.22 15.61 -10.01
CA THR A 84 -1.24 15.14 -9.08
C THR A 84 -2.46 16.07 -9.06
N LYS A 85 -3.65 15.47 -8.98
CA LYS A 85 -4.91 16.21 -8.81
C LYS A 85 -4.98 16.80 -7.40
N ASN A 86 -5.38 18.08 -7.30
CA ASN A 86 -5.68 18.73 -6.03
C ASN A 86 -6.97 18.14 -5.42
N ASP A 87 -7.27 18.52 -4.16
CA ASP A 87 -8.51 18.16 -3.46
C ASP A 87 -8.72 16.65 -3.29
N LYS A 88 -7.63 15.88 -3.28
CA LYS A 88 -7.67 14.45 -2.98
C LYS A 88 -7.70 14.22 -1.48
N ALA A 89 -8.38 13.13 -1.08
CA ALA A 89 -8.49 12.75 0.32
C ALA A 89 -7.09 12.53 0.89
N CYS A 90 -6.82 13.18 2.02
CA CYS A 90 -5.53 13.10 2.66
C CYS A 90 -5.26 11.71 3.24
N GLY A 91 -3.99 11.29 3.27
CA GLY A 91 -3.57 10.06 3.89
C GLY A 91 -3.62 10.12 5.43
N ILE A 92 -3.12 9.07 6.07
CA ILE A 92 -3.02 9.00 7.54
C ILE A 92 -2.14 10.11 8.14
N ASP A 93 -1.28 10.73 7.33
CA ASP A 93 -0.39 11.83 7.72
C ASP A 93 -1.08 13.21 7.76
N SER A 94 -2.32 13.32 7.26
CA SER A 94 -3.05 14.59 7.20
C SER A 94 -2.32 15.72 6.43
N ILE A 95 -1.36 15.39 5.55
CA ILE A 95 -0.67 16.34 4.67
C ILE A 95 -1.48 16.61 3.39
N PRO A 96 -1.97 17.85 3.16
CA PRO A 96 -2.67 18.20 1.93
C PRO A 96 -1.78 18.11 0.69
N TYR A 97 -2.37 17.80 -0.45
CA TYR A 97 -1.66 17.61 -1.72
C TYR A 97 -0.98 18.88 -2.22
N GLU A 98 -1.57 20.03 -1.89
CA GLU A 98 -1.06 21.35 -2.23
C GLU A 98 0.30 21.60 -1.58
N VAL A 99 0.54 21.02 -0.39
CA VAL A 99 1.81 21.13 0.33
C VAL A 99 2.91 20.35 -0.36
N LEU A 100 2.61 19.22 -0.98
CA LEU A 100 3.61 18.42 -1.69
C LEU A 100 4.20 19.16 -2.89
N LYS A 101 3.47 20.13 -3.45
CA LYS A 101 3.87 20.89 -4.64
C LYS A 101 4.87 22.01 -4.36
N TYR A 102 5.20 22.30 -3.10
CA TYR A 102 6.27 23.25 -2.78
C TYR A 102 7.64 22.68 -3.17
N GLU A 103 8.46 23.46 -3.87
CA GLU A 103 9.78 23.00 -4.38
C GLU A 103 10.69 22.45 -3.27
N PHE A 104 10.63 23.01 -2.06
CA PHE A 104 11.36 22.48 -0.91
C PHE A 104 10.87 21.08 -0.49
N VAL A 105 9.57 20.83 -0.56
CA VAL A 105 9.01 19.50 -0.23
C VAL A 105 9.36 18.50 -1.33
N ILE A 106 9.30 18.93 -2.59
CA ILE A 106 9.70 18.11 -3.75
C ILE A 106 11.16 17.66 -3.62
N SER A 107 12.08 18.53 -3.19
CA SER A 107 13.49 18.17 -3.04
C SER A 107 13.73 17.14 -1.92
N VAL A 108 12.99 17.24 -0.82
CA VAL A 108 13.01 16.27 0.28
C VAL A 108 12.43 14.93 -0.19
N LEU A 109 11.29 14.95 -0.88
CA LEU A 109 10.64 13.75 -1.42
C LEU A 109 11.52 13.06 -2.47
N HIS A 110 12.14 13.83 -3.35
CA HIS A 110 13.08 13.32 -4.33
C HIS A 110 14.25 12.58 -3.67
N SER A 111 14.82 13.17 -2.61
CA SER A 111 15.89 12.54 -1.84
C SER A 111 15.43 11.26 -1.16
N LEU A 112 14.20 11.24 -0.64
CA LEU A 112 13.57 10.04 -0.09
C LEU A 112 13.36 8.96 -1.15
N PHE A 113 12.83 9.30 -2.33
CA PHE A 113 12.63 8.36 -3.44
C PHE A 113 13.95 7.74 -3.90
N GLN A 114 15.01 8.54 -4.04
CA GLN A 114 16.35 8.02 -4.34
C GLN A 114 16.87 7.08 -3.25
N LEU A 115 16.64 7.40 -1.98
CA LEU A 115 17.04 6.53 -0.86
C LEU A 115 16.29 5.19 -0.90
N ILE A 116 14.98 5.21 -1.14
CA ILE A 116 14.15 4.01 -1.27
C ILE A 116 14.60 3.19 -2.46
N PHE A 117 14.82 3.82 -3.62
CA PHE A 117 15.28 3.15 -4.84
C PHE A 117 16.64 2.45 -4.62
N LYS A 118 17.58 3.12 -3.95
CA LYS A 118 18.91 2.57 -3.66
C LYS A 118 18.91 1.46 -2.61
N THR A 119 18.09 1.57 -1.58
CA THR A 119 18.11 0.65 -0.43
C THR A 119 17.07 -0.47 -0.53
N SER A 120 16.06 -0.31 -1.40
CA SER A 120 14.85 -1.14 -1.43
C SER A 120 14.08 -1.19 -0.09
N ILE A 121 14.31 -0.22 0.80
CA ILE A 121 13.65 -0.13 2.11
C ILE A 121 12.49 0.85 2.01
N ILE A 122 11.26 0.36 2.20
CA ILE A 122 10.05 1.18 2.19
C ILE A 122 9.72 1.67 3.60
N PRO A 123 9.38 2.96 3.80
CA PRO A 123 8.94 3.47 5.10
C PRO A 123 7.79 2.66 5.69
N SER A 124 7.87 2.32 6.97
CA SER A 124 6.84 1.54 7.67
C SER A 124 5.47 2.19 7.62
N ILE A 125 5.42 3.52 7.63
CA ILE A 125 4.17 4.28 7.54
C ILE A 125 3.47 4.08 6.18
N TRP A 126 4.20 3.87 5.08
CA TRP A 126 3.61 3.53 3.77
C TRP A 126 3.05 2.10 3.72
N ARG A 127 3.36 1.27 4.72
CA ARG A 127 2.73 -0.05 4.87
C ARG A 127 1.40 0.02 5.64
N GLN A 128 0.99 1.21 6.07
CA GLN A 128 -0.28 1.45 6.74
C GLN A 128 -1.30 2.04 5.77
N ALA A 129 -2.59 1.74 5.99
CA ALA A 129 -3.70 2.24 5.19
C ALA A 129 -4.91 2.47 6.09
N ILE A 130 -5.72 3.48 5.76
CA ILE A 130 -7.06 3.65 6.35
C ILE A 130 -8.02 2.83 5.48
N ILE A 131 -8.77 1.92 6.10
CA ILE A 131 -9.78 1.14 5.39
C ILE A 131 -11.09 1.93 5.39
N CYS A 132 -11.51 2.34 4.20
CA CYS A 132 -12.80 2.98 3.95
C CYS A 132 -13.74 1.93 3.33
N PRO A 133 -14.66 1.32 4.11
CA PRO A 133 -15.56 0.32 3.58
C PRO A 133 -16.62 0.95 2.67
N ILE A 134 -16.79 0.39 1.47
CA ILE A 134 -17.82 0.79 0.49
C ILE A 134 -18.65 -0.43 0.13
N LEU A 135 -19.97 -0.37 0.28
CA LEU A 135 -20.86 -1.50 -0.01
C LEU A 135 -20.72 -1.93 -1.48
N LYS A 136 -20.58 -3.25 -1.72
CA LYS A 136 -20.35 -3.81 -3.07
C LYS A 136 -21.52 -3.55 -4.02
N ASP A 137 -22.74 -3.68 -3.53
CA ASP A 137 -23.98 -3.43 -4.27
C ASP A 137 -25.07 -2.96 -3.30
N LYS A 138 -26.00 -2.13 -3.76
CA LYS A 138 -27.13 -1.60 -2.98
C LYS A 138 -28.11 -2.68 -2.52
N THR A 139 -28.06 -3.86 -3.14
CA THR A 139 -28.89 -5.01 -2.78
C THR A 139 -28.26 -5.92 -1.73
N SER A 140 -26.98 -5.70 -1.40
CA SER A 140 -26.25 -6.50 -0.43
C SER A 140 -26.65 -6.12 1.00
N ASP A 141 -26.67 -7.11 1.89
CA ASP A 141 -26.98 -6.87 3.30
C ASP A 141 -25.91 -6.00 3.97
N GLU A 142 -26.31 -4.79 4.38
CA GLU A 142 -25.47 -3.78 5.04
C GLU A 142 -24.94 -4.23 6.41
N ARG A 143 -25.58 -5.24 7.02
CA ARG A 143 -25.22 -5.79 8.34
C ARG A 143 -24.04 -6.77 8.28
N SER A 144 -23.58 -7.12 7.09
CA SER A 144 -22.41 -7.98 6.89
C SER A 144 -21.20 -7.15 6.44
N PRO A 145 -20.16 -6.99 7.28
CA PRO A 145 -18.93 -6.28 6.91
C PRO A 145 -18.26 -6.83 5.63
N LEU A 146 -18.41 -8.13 5.36
CA LEU A 146 -17.83 -8.81 4.19
C LEU A 146 -18.49 -8.40 2.85
N ASN A 147 -19.67 -7.77 2.91
CA ASN A 147 -20.33 -7.21 1.73
C ASN A 147 -19.77 -5.85 1.33
N TYR A 148 -18.82 -5.31 2.08
CA TYR A 148 -18.13 -4.07 1.76
C TYR A 148 -16.80 -4.36 1.08
N ARG A 149 -16.46 -3.56 0.09
CA ARG A 149 -15.11 -3.42 -0.45
C ARG A 149 -14.33 -2.58 0.54
N GLY A 150 -13.26 -3.12 1.11
CA GLY A 150 -12.30 -2.27 1.81
C GLY A 150 -11.50 -1.51 0.77
N MET A 151 -11.76 -0.21 0.66
CA MET A 151 -10.90 0.65 -0.12
C MET A 151 -9.78 1.12 0.82
N SER A 152 -8.56 0.73 0.51
CA SER A 152 -7.39 1.17 1.26
C SER A 152 -7.00 2.58 0.81
N ALA A 153 -7.31 3.58 1.64
CA ALA A 153 -6.71 4.91 1.50
C ALA A 153 -5.27 4.82 2.00
N LEU A 154 -4.35 4.66 1.05
CA LEU A 154 -2.92 4.61 1.28
C LEU A 154 -2.34 6.04 1.28
N LEU A 155 -1.19 6.20 1.93
CA LEU A 155 -0.35 7.39 1.74
C LEU A 155 0.05 7.50 0.27
N TYR A 156 -0.17 8.68 -0.31
CA TYR A 156 -0.01 8.86 -1.75
C TYR A 156 1.45 8.75 -2.22
N LEU A 157 2.42 8.94 -1.33
CA LEU A 157 3.85 8.75 -1.63
C LEU A 157 4.19 7.30 -2.03
N LYS A 158 3.29 6.34 -1.80
CA LYS A 158 3.42 4.95 -2.25
C LYS A 158 2.94 4.72 -3.69
N THR A 159 2.11 5.63 -4.21
CA THR A 159 1.51 5.53 -5.56
C THR A 159 2.21 6.41 -6.60
N MET A 160 3.23 7.17 -6.20
CA MET A 160 4.20 7.85 -7.07
C MET A 160 5.40 6.94 -7.29
#